data_AF-X1DFI2-F1
#
_entry.id   AF-X1DFI2-F1
#
_cell.length_a   1.000
_cell.length_b   1.000
_cell.length_c   1.000
_cell.angle_alpha   90.00
_cell.angle_beta   90.00
_cell.angle_gamma   90.00
#
_symmetry.space_group_name_H-M   'P 1'
#
loop_
_entity.id
_entity.type
_entity.pdbx_description
1 polymer ?
#
loop_
_entity_poly.entity_id
_entity_poly.type
_entity_poly.pdbx_seq_one_letter_code
_entity_poly.pdbx_strand_id
1 'polypeptide(L)'
;TSLSLEPLEQADKIDIQQLVFPARLRELGRWLIRSEVSGQVPFEITYFTSGLSWRAFYIGTLAKDEKMMQLQGYVRVTNKSGEDYEKAQTRLIVGKVHILDQIAELAKRQYPYGRPIPVPGIQHGAVDLG
;
A
#
# COMPACT_ATOMS: atom_id res chain seq x y z
N THR A 1 -0.72 -9.31 0.45
CA THR A 1 -0.40 -8.02 1.12
C THR A 1 -0.11 -7.01 0.05
N SER A 2 -0.51 -5.75 0.20
CA SER A 2 -0.29 -4.70 -0.81
C SER A 2 1.11 -4.07 -0.74
N LEU A 3 2.13 -4.86 -0.43
CA LEU A 3 3.54 -4.46 -0.34
C LEU A 3 4.35 -5.58 -0.98
N SER A 4 5.05 -5.28 -2.06
CA SER A 4 5.96 -6.16 -2.77
C SER A 4 7.34 -5.53 -2.90
N LEU A 5 8.35 -6.39 -3.01
CA LEU A 5 9.73 -6.03 -3.25
C LEU A 5 10.23 -6.92 -4.39
N GLU A 6 10.79 -6.33 -5.43
CA GLU A 6 11.25 -7.04 -6.62
C GLU A 6 12.66 -6.57 -7.02
N PRO A 7 13.60 -7.49 -7.32
CA PRO A 7 14.89 -7.10 -7.87
C PRO A 7 14.72 -6.58 -9.30
N LEU A 8 15.33 -5.44 -9.61
CA LEU A 8 15.31 -4.87 -10.96
C LEU A 8 16.34 -5.54 -11.90
N GLU A 9 17.33 -6.22 -11.32
CA GLU A 9 18.36 -6.96 -12.04
C GLU A 9 18.63 -8.31 -11.36
N GLN A 10 19.12 -9.30 -12.12
CA GLN A 10 19.53 -10.62 -11.57
C GLN A 10 18.39 -11.34 -10.84
N ALA A 11 17.14 -11.14 -11.28
CA ALA A 11 15.93 -11.68 -10.67
C ALA A 11 15.90 -13.22 -10.63
N ASP A 12 16.64 -13.89 -11.52
CA ASP A 12 16.83 -15.34 -11.57
C ASP A 12 17.72 -15.87 -10.44
N LYS A 13 18.48 -15.00 -9.76
CA LYS A 13 19.48 -15.34 -8.73
C LYS A 13 19.16 -14.79 -7.35
N ILE A 14 18.04 -14.09 -7.23
CA ILE A 14 17.61 -13.43 -6.01
C ILE A 14 16.21 -13.90 -5.67
N ASP A 15 16.10 -14.57 -4.53
CA ASP A 15 14.87 -15.14 -4.01
C ASP A 15 14.34 -14.30 -2.84
N ILE A 16 13.18 -13.67 -3.05
CA ILE A 16 12.45 -12.89 -2.04
C ILE A 16 11.55 -13.84 -1.27
N GLN A 17 12.01 -14.27 -0.09
CA GLN A 17 11.39 -15.38 0.62
C GLN A 17 10.15 -14.97 1.40
N GLN A 18 10.29 -13.96 2.26
CA GLN A 18 9.20 -13.54 3.15
C GLN A 18 9.41 -12.14 3.71
N LEU A 19 8.30 -11.46 3.98
CA LEU A 19 8.23 -10.23 4.75
C LEU A 19 7.77 -10.55 6.18
N VAL A 20 8.57 -10.13 7.17
CA VAL A 20 8.29 -10.34 8.60
C VAL A 20 8.05 -9.00 9.28
N PHE A 21 6.99 -8.91 10.07
CA PHE A 21 6.70 -7.77 10.96
C PHE A 21 6.99 -8.16 12.42
N PRO A 22 8.07 -7.65 13.04
CA PRO A 22 8.40 -7.99 14.42
C PRO A 22 7.34 -7.50 15.41
N ALA A 23 6.95 -8.36 16.37
CA ALA A 23 5.82 -8.13 17.29
C ALA A 23 5.89 -6.87 18.19
N ARG A 24 6.99 -6.12 18.18
CA ARG A 24 7.18 -4.89 18.98
C ARG A 24 7.53 -3.65 18.17
N LEU A 25 7.73 -3.79 16.86
CA LEU A 25 8.11 -2.69 15.96
C LEU A 25 6.99 -2.52 14.94
N ARG A 26 6.17 -1.48 15.13
CA ARG A 26 4.97 -1.23 14.31
C ARG A 26 5.30 -0.66 12.92
N GLU A 27 6.42 0.03 12.81
CA GLU A 27 6.85 0.77 11.62
C GLU A 27 7.95 0.03 10.83
N LEU A 28 8.26 -1.23 11.17
CA LEU A 28 9.38 -1.97 10.59
C LEU A 28 8.92 -3.28 9.94
N GLY A 29 9.09 -3.37 8.63
CA GLY A 29 9.06 -4.62 7.87
C GLY A 29 10.48 -5.11 7.60
N ARG A 30 10.72 -6.42 7.74
CA ARG A 30 12.00 -7.05 7.37
C ARG A 30 11.78 -8.09 6.29
N TRP A 31 12.42 -7.88 5.14
CA TRP A 31 12.48 -8.87 4.08
C TRP A 31 13.61 -9.87 4.34
N LEU A 32 13.32 -11.15 4.14
CA LEU A 32 14.32 -12.21 4.05
C LEU A 32 14.59 -12.48 2.57
N ILE A 33 15.84 -12.25 2.17
CA ILE A 33 16.31 -12.35 0.79
C ILE A 33 17.45 -13.36 0.76
N ARG A 34 17.36 -14.33 -0.15
CA ARG A 34 18.46 -15.23 -0.49
C ARG A 34 19.05 -14.75 -1.82
N SER A 35 20.37 -14.57 -1.85
CA SER A 35 21.08 -14.10 -3.03
C SER A 35 22.21 -15.07 -3.37
N GLU A 36 22.31 -15.45 -4.64
CA GLU A 36 23.46 -16.19 -5.19
C GLU A 36 24.56 -15.26 -5.71
N VAL A 37 24.31 -13.95 -5.67
CA VAL A 37 25.20 -12.90 -6.17
C VAL A 37 25.66 -11.99 -5.04
N SER A 38 26.86 -11.44 -5.21
CA SER A 38 27.43 -10.45 -4.29
C SER A 38 27.48 -9.09 -4.97
N GLY A 39 27.43 -8.02 -4.18
CA GLY A 39 27.41 -6.64 -4.69
C GLY A 39 26.07 -5.96 -4.50
N GLN A 40 25.91 -4.80 -5.14
CA GLN A 40 24.68 -4.02 -5.08
C GLN A 40 23.74 -4.45 -6.19
N VAL A 41 22.46 -4.64 -5.83
CA VAL A 41 21.39 -4.90 -6.78
C VAL A 41 20.26 -3.91 -6.50
N PRO A 42 19.78 -3.16 -7.50
CA PRO A 42 18.65 -2.27 -7.33
C PRO A 42 17.35 -3.06 -7.16
N PHE A 43 16.46 -2.56 -6.30
CA PHE A 43 15.14 -3.14 -6.05
C PHE A 43 14.04 -2.09 -6.26
N GLU A 44 12.86 -2.56 -6.63
CA GLU A 44 11.63 -1.79 -6.63
C GLU A 44 10.71 -2.24 -5.49
N ILE A 45 10.11 -1.28 -4.80
CA ILE A 45 9.10 -1.54 -3.77
C ILE A 45 7.79 -0.96 -4.27
N THR A 46 6.77 -1.82 -4.39
CA THR A 46 5.41 -1.38 -4.73
C THR A 46 4.52 -1.52 -3.52
N TYR A 47 3.84 -0.43 -3.14
CA TYR A 47 2.95 -0.43 -2.00
C TYR A 47 1.79 0.56 -2.12
N PHE A 48 0.70 0.26 -1.40
CA PHE A 48 -0.32 1.27 -1.15
C PHE A 48 0.00 2.10 0.09
N THR A 49 -0.18 3.41 -0.04
CA THR A 49 -0.11 4.35 1.07
C THR A 49 -1.44 5.08 1.22
N SER A 50 -1.67 5.60 2.42
CA SER A 50 -2.82 6.46 2.72
C SER A 50 -2.37 7.92 2.80
N GLY A 51 -3.31 8.85 3.05
CA GLY A 51 -2.97 10.27 3.19
C GLY A 51 -2.74 11.02 1.88
N LEU A 52 -2.75 10.33 0.73
CA LEU A 52 -2.79 10.96 -0.59
C LEU A 52 -4.24 11.22 -1.01
N SER A 53 -4.52 12.44 -1.46
CA SER A 53 -5.83 12.81 -2.03
C SER A 53 -5.65 13.75 -3.21
N TRP A 54 -6.63 13.79 -4.11
CA TRP A 54 -6.57 14.66 -5.27
C TRP A 54 -7.94 15.25 -5.60
N ARG A 55 -7.92 16.38 -6.30
CA ARG A 55 -9.11 17.03 -6.86
C ARG A 55 -8.79 17.65 -8.21
N ALA A 56 -9.65 17.41 -9.19
CA ALA A 56 -9.60 18.08 -10.48
C ALA A 56 -10.47 19.34 -10.47
N PHE A 57 -10.00 20.38 -11.15
CA PHE A 57 -10.70 21.63 -11.37
C PHE A 57 -10.75 21.91 -12.87
N TYR A 58 -11.90 22.36 -13.34
CA TYR A 58 -12.13 22.68 -14.75
C TYR A 58 -12.69 24.10 -14.84
N ILE A 59 -12.13 24.90 -15.74
CA ILE A 59 -12.57 26.27 -16.01
C ILE A 59 -12.95 26.36 -17.48
N GLY A 60 -14.21 26.66 -17.74
CA GLY A 60 -14.72 26.98 -19.08
C GLY A 60 -14.82 28.49 -19.26
N THR A 61 -14.16 29.04 -20.29
CA THR A 61 -14.31 30.44 -20.68
C THR A 61 -14.97 30.50 -22.05
N LEU A 62 -16.15 31.13 -22.13
CA LEU A 62 -16.86 31.36 -23.39
C LEU A 62 -16.38 32.63 -24.08
N ALA A 63 -16.32 32.61 -25.39
CA ALA A 63 -16.13 33.79 -26.20
C ALA A 63 -17.35 34.73 -26.10
N LYS A 64 -17.15 36.03 -26.39
CA LYS A 64 -18.23 37.04 -26.33
C LYS A 64 -19.41 36.72 -27.24
N ASP A 65 -19.17 35.99 -28.33
CA ASP A 65 -20.19 35.54 -29.27
C ASP A 65 -20.82 34.19 -28.90
N GLU A 66 -20.40 33.59 -27.78
CA GLU A 66 -20.86 32.32 -27.21
C GLU A 66 -20.67 31.08 -28.13
N LYS A 67 -19.96 31.22 -29.25
CA LYS A 67 -19.77 30.13 -30.22
C LYS A 67 -18.57 29.23 -29.92
N MET A 68 -17.62 29.74 -29.14
CA MET A 68 -16.38 29.05 -28.81
C MET A 68 -16.19 29.00 -27.30
N MET A 69 -15.75 27.85 -26.78
CA MET A 69 -15.41 27.65 -25.38
C MET A 69 -13.97 27.15 -25.26
N GLN A 70 -13.16 27.82 -24.44
CA GLN A 70 -11.88 27.30 -24.00
C GLN A 70 -12.05 26.57 -22.66
N LEU A 71 -11.74 25.28 -22.63
CA LEU A 71 -11.72 24.48 -21.42
C LEU A 71 -10.28 24.29 -20.93
N GLN A 72 -10.02 24.68 -19.68
CA GLN A 72 -8.74 24.47 -19.00
C GLN A 72 -8.98 23.56 -17.80
N GLY A 73 -8.02 22.67 -17.53
CA GLY A 73 -8.10 21.75 -16.40
C GLY A 73 -6.80 21.73 -15.62
N TYR A 74 -6.89 21.66 -14.30
CA TYR A 74 -5.74 21.41 -13.44
C TYR A 74 -6.12 20.45 -12.31
N VAL A 75 -5.11 19.76 -11.79
CA VAL A 75 -5.26 18.81 -10.69
C VAL A 75 -4.46 19.31 -9.51
N ARG A 76 -5.08 19.30 -8.33
CA ARG A 76 -4.40 19.49 -7.07
C ARG A 76 -4.25 18.15 -6.37
N VAL A 77 -3.01 17.76 -6.10
CA VAL A 77 -2.68 16.62 -5.23
C VAL A 77 -2.33 17.16 -3.85
N THR A 78 -2.83 16.52 -2.81
CA THR A 78 -2.50 16.82 -1.41
C THR A 78 -1.86 15.59 -0.78
N ASN A 79 -0.65 15.76 -0.27
CA ASN A 79 0.08 14.72 0.45
C ASN A 79 -0.01 14.92 1.96
N LYS A 80 -0.54 13.93 2.65
CA LYS A 80 -0.56 13.77 4.11
C LYS A 80 -0.16 12.34 4.50
N SER A 81 0.65 11.66 3.68
CA SER A 81 1.13 10.31 3.96
C SER A 81 2.21 10.29 5.05
N GLY A 82 2.87 11.43 5.28
CA GLY A 82 4.01 11.52 6.21
C GLY A 82 5.38 11.39 5.53
N GLU A 83 5.40 11.11 4.23
CA GLU A 83 6.62 10.93 3.43
C GLU A 83 6.67 11.93 2.28
N ASP A 84 7.87 12.44 2.00
CA ASP A 84 8.12 13.26 0.81
C ASP A 84 8.49 12.37 -0.38
N TYR A 85 7.85 12.62 -1.52
CA TYR A 85 8.08 11.87 -2.76
C TYR A 85 8.81 12.74 -3.78
N GLU A 86 10.13 12.80 -3.68
CA GLU A 86 10.94 13.58 -4.62
C GLU A 86 10.84 13.04 -6.05
N LYS A 87 10.67 13.94 -7.03
CA LYS A 87 10.60 13.61 -8.47
C LYS A 87 9.54 12.57 -8.81
N ALA A 88 8.47 12.49 -8.02
CA ALA A 88 7.39 11.55 -8.24
C ALA A 88 6.70 11.79 -9.58
N GLN A 89 6.48 10.71 -10.33
CA GLN A 89 5.58 10.70 -11.47
C GLN A 89 4.17 10.37 -10.98
N THR A 90 3.19 11.18 -11.35
CA THR A 90 1.80 11.00 -10.88
C THR A 90 0.89 10.53 -12.00
N ARG A 91 0.10 9.50 -11.73
CA ARG A 91 -1.02 9.07 -12.57
C ARG A 91 -2.30 9.12 -11.76
N LEU A 92 -3.31 9.80 -12.29
CA LEU A 92 -4.63 9.91 -11.67
C LEU A 92 -5.64 9.11 -12.46
N ILE A 93 -6.40 8.26 -11.78
CA ILE A 93 -7.40 7.37 -12.39
C ILE A 93 -8.75 7.68 -11.76
N VAL A 94 -9.73 8.01 -12.61
CA VAL A 94 -11.12 8.21 -12.19
C VAL A 94 -11.82 6.86 -12.16
N GLY A 95 -12.40 6.52 -11.02
CA GLY A 95 -13.17 5.29 -10.89
C GLY A 95 -13.44 4.94 -9.43
N LYS A 96 -14.32 3.96 -9.22
CA LYS A 96 -14.53 3.36 -7.91
C LYS A 96 -13.49 2.27 -7.71
N VAL A 97 -12.42 2.58 -6.98
CA VAL A 97 -11.41 1.58 -6.64
C VAL A 97 -12.01 0.62 -5.62
N HIS A 98 -12.05 -0.67 -5.95
CA HIS A 98 -12.45 -1.72 -5.03
C HIS A 98 -11.20 -2.22 -4.28
N ILE A 99 -10.75 -1.44 -3.30
CA ILE A 99 -9.63 -1.86 -2.43
C ILE A 99 -10.19 -2.91 -1.46
N LEU A 100 -9.92 -4.19 -1.74
CA LEU A 100 -10.42 -5.31 -0.95
C LEU A 100 -9.84 -5.36 0.48
N ASP A 101 -8.75 -4.65 0.73
CA ASP A 101 -8.21 -4.49 2.07
C ASP A 101 -8.36 -3.04 2.48
N GLN A 102 -9.20 -2.82 3.49
CA GLN A 102 -9.33 -1.54 4.18
C GLN A 102 -7.95 -1.10 4.71
N ILE A 103 -7.17 -0.37 3.91
CA ILE A 103 -5.90 0.25 4.33
C ILE A 103 -6.17 1.14 5.55
N ALA A 104 -7.36 1.76 5.60
CA ALA A 104 -7.83 2.52 6.75
C ALA A 104 -8.08 1.68 8.01
N GLU A 105 -8.38 0.38 7.89
CA GLU A 105 -8.39 -0.52 9.06
C GLU A 105 -6.99 -1.03 9.39
N LEU A 106 -6.13 -1.30 8.41
CA LEU A 106 -4.72 -1.66 8.69
C LEU A 106 -4.02 -0.56 9.50
N ALA A 107 -4.29 0.70 9.22
CA ALA A 107 -3.76 1.85 9.96
C ALA A 107 -4.36 2.03 11.38
N LYS A 108 -5.54 1.43 11.65
CA LYS A 108 -6.25 1.54 12.95
C LYS A 108 -6.14 0.30 13.82
N ARG A 109 -5.67 -0.84 13.27
CA ARG A 109 -5.56 -2.09 14.02
C ARG A 109 -4.34 -2.06 14.93
N GLN A 110 -4.52 -2.48 16.19
CA GLN A 110 -3.43 -2.66 17.15
C GLN A 110 -2.43 -3.76 16.70
N TYR A 111 -2.85 -4.62 15.76
CA TYR A 111 -2.06 -5.67 15.10
C TYR A 111 -2.38 -5.72 13.59
N PRO A 112 -1.40 -5.76 12.67
CA PRO A 112 -1.64 -5.77 11.23
C PRO A 112 -2.49 -6.95 10.72
N TYR A 113 -2.51 -8.07 11.46
CA TYR A 113 -3.29 -9.28 11.17
C TYR A 113 -3.89 -9.88 12.44
N GLY A 114 -4.80 -10.85 12.29
CA GLY A 114 -5.40 -11.62 13.39
C GLY A 114 -4.35 -12.14 14.38
N ARG A 115 -4.71 -12.20 15.67
CA ARG A 115 -3.78 -12.58 16.74
C ARG A 115 -3.17 -13.96 16.46
N PRO A 116 -1.83 -14.13 16.56
CA PRO A 116 -1.18 -15.44 16.51
C PRO A 116 -1.30 -16.17 17.86
N ILE A 117 -2.46 -16.10 18.50
CA ILE A 117 -2.74 -16.91 19.69
C ILE A 117 -3.44 -18.16 19.17
N PRO A 118 -2.86 -19.37 19.35
CA PRO A 118 -3.63 -20.61 19.19
C PRO A 118 -4.81 -20.50 20.14
N VAL A 119 -6.04 -20.55 19.62
CA VAL A 119 -7.24 -20.68 20.45
C VAL A 119 -6.99 -21.85 21.39
N PRO A 120 -6.86 -21.65 22.71
CA PRO A 120 -6.67 -22.76 23.62
C PRO A 120 -7.86 -23.69 23.45
N GLY A 121 -7.56 -24.96 23.20
CA GLY A 121 -8.55 -25.96 22.81
C GLY A 121 -9.79 -25.89 23.71
N ILE A 122 -10.94 -26.01 23.07
CA ILE A 122 -12.19 -26.31 23.74
C ILE A 122 -11.97 -27.64 24.48
N GLN A 123 -11.63 -27.58 25.77
CA GLN A 123 -11.80 -28.70 26.67
C GLN A 123 -13.30 -28.82 26.90
N HIS A 124 -13.98 -29.64 26.09
CA HIS A 124 -15.25 -30.19 26.51
C HIS A 124 -14.96 -31.12 27.68
N GLY A 125 -15.47 -30.73 28.83
CA GLY A 125 -15.31 -31.43 30.09
C GLY A 125 -15.77 -32.88 29.98
N ALA A 126 -15.03 -33.73 30.67
CA ALA A 126 -15.52 -35.02 31.10
C ALA A 126 -16.86 -34.81 31.82
N VAL A 127 -17.93 -35.33 31.22
CA VAL A 127 -19.15 -35.67 31.95
C VAL A 127 -18.91 -37.05 32.51
N ASP A 128 -18.71 -37.11 33.83
CA ASP A 128 -18.89 -38.33 34.59
C ASP A 128 -20.13 -38.14 35.49
N LEU A 129 -21.03 -39.12 35.39
CA LEU A 129 -21.79 -39.79 36.46
C LEU A 129 -23.27 -40.00 36.12
N GLY A 130 -23.58 -41.27 35.86
CA GLY A 130 -24.90 -41.88 35.70
C GLY A 130 -24.77 -43.33 35.26
#